data_AF-A0A1S3RNH4-F1
#
_entry.id   AF-A0A1S3RNH4-F1
#
_cell.length_a   1.000
_cell.length_b   1.000
_cell.length_c   1.000
_cell.angle_alpha   90.00
_cell.angle_beta   90.00
_cell.angle_gamma   90.00
#
_symmetry.space_group_name_H-M   'P 1'
#
loop_
_entity.id
_entity.type
_entity.pdbx_description
1 polymer ?
#
loop_
_entity_poly.entity_id
_entity_poly.type
_entity_poly.pdbx_seq_one_letter_code
_entity_poly.pdbx_strand_id
1 'polypeptide(L)'
;MTRVYYREAMGAFIVFDVTRPTTFEAITKWKEDLDSKLMLTNRESIATVLLANKCDHGREVLTNNGVKMDQFCKDNGFVGWFETSAKVGT
;
A
#
# COMPACT_ATOMS: atom_id res chain seq x y z
N MET A 1 -7.09 7.87 -10.05
CA MET A 1 -8.04 8.94 -9.59
C MET A 1 -7.71 10.28 -10.25
N THR A 2 -8.49 11.34 -10.04
CA THR A 2 -8.09 12.69 -10.50
C THR A 2 -7.05 13.29 -9.55
N ARG A 3 -6.15 14.12 -10.08
CA ARG A 3 -5.02 14.73 -9.33
C ARG A 3 -5.47 15.55 -8.10
N VAL A 4 -6.71 16.05 -8.10
CA VAL A 4 -7.26 16.90 -7.04
C VAL A 4 -7.27 16.19 -5.68
N TYR A 5 -7.50 14.88 -5.64
CA TYR A 5 -7.58 14.11 -4.39
C TYR A 5 -6.22 13.89 -3.71
N TYR A 6 -5.12 14.07 -4.44
CA TYR A 6 -3.76 13.88 -3.91
C TYR A 6 -3.10 15.19 -3.52
N ARG A 7 -3.71 16.32 -3.85
CA ARG A 7 -3.10 17.64 -3.68
C ARG A 7 -2.68 17.85 -2.23
N GLU A 8 -1.42 18.23 -2.04
CA GLU A 8 -0.82 18.57 -0.74
C GLU A 8 -0.83 17.42 0.29
N ALA A 9 -1.08 16.17 -0.13
CA ALA A 9 -0.89 15.02 0.75
C ALA A 9 0.59 14.87 1.10
N MET A 10 0.87 14.60 2.38
CA MET A 10 2.23 14.39 2.91
C MET A 10 2.58 12.91 3.07
N GLY A 11 1.58 12.03 2.99
CA GLY A 11 1.73 10.59 3.11
C GLY A 11 0.47 9.88 2.63
N ALA A 12 0.59 8.57 2.38
CA ALA A 12 -0.51 7.76 1.88
C ALA A 12 -0.50 6.35 2.47
N PHE A 13 -1.69 5.79 2.63
CA PHE A 13 -1.88 4.35 2.79
C PHE A 13 -2.44 3.80 1.48
N ILE A 14 -1.82 2.77 0.94
CA ILE A 14 -2.42 1.96 -0.13
C ILE A 14 -2.82 0.64 0.51
N VAL A 15 -4.06 0.24 0.29
CA VAL A 15 -4.69 -0.87 1.02
C VAL A 15 -5.12 -1.94 0.04
N PHE A 16 -4.81 -3.20 0.34
CA PHE A 16 -5.40 -4.35 -0.33
C PHE A 16 -6.16 -5.22 0.67
N ASP A 17 -6.98 -6.11 0.14
CA ASP A 17 -7.77 -7.08 0.88
C ASP A 17 -7.06 -8.42 0.84
N VAL A 18 -6.63 -8.94 1.98
CA VAL A 18 -5.86 -10.19 2.05
C VAL A 18 -6.62 -11.41 1.52
N THR A 19 -7.96 -11.33 1.45
CA THR A 19 -8.82 -12.41 0.94
C THR A 19 -9.04 -12.37 -0.58
N ARG A 20 -8.51 -11.35 -1.25
CA ARG A 20 -8.74 -11.12 -2.69
C ARG A 20 -7.43 -10.76 -3.40
N PRO A 21 -6.70 -11.75 -3.97
CA PRO A 21 -5.40 -11.55 -4.61
C PRO A 21 -5.38 -10.48 -5.71
N THR A 22 -6.48 -10.31 -6.46
CA THR A 22 -6.60 -9.27 -7.50
C THR A 22 -6.47 -7.85 -6.95
N THR A 23 -6.75 -7.63 -5.66
CA THR A 23 -6.56 -6.33 -5.02
C THR A 23 -5.09 -6.05 -4.71
N PHE A 24 -4.27 -7.08 -4.51
CA PHE A 24 -2.82 -6.95 -4.38
C PHE A 24 -2.16 -6.64 -5.74
N GLU A 25 -2.62 -7.28 -6.81
CA GLU A 25 -2.14 -7.00 -8.18
C GLU A 25 -2.37 -5.53 -8.61
N ALA A 26 -3.39 -4.89 -8.06
CA ALA A 26 -3.70 -3.48 -8.33
C ALA A 26 -2.78 -2.47 -7.60
N ILE A 27 -1.95 -2.92 -6.65
CA ILE A 27 -1.17 -2.02 -5.78
C ILE A 27 -0.13 -1.22 -6.55
N THR A 28 0.57 -1.83 -7.51
CA THR A 28 1.56 -1.14 -8.34
C THR A 28 0.89 -0.05 -9.18
N LYS A 29 -0.27 -0.34 -9.77
CA LYS A 29 -1.07 0.64 -10.51
C LYS A 29 -1.50 1.82 -9.63
N TRP A 30 -1.89 1.56 -8.38
CA TRP A 30 -2.22 2.64 -7.44
C TRP A 30 -1.00 3.46 -7.06
N LYS A 31 0.16 2.81 -6.86
CA LYS A 31 1.41 3.49 -6.54
C LYS A 31 1.88 4.39 -7.69
N GLU A 32 1.85 3.88 -8.92
CA GLU A 32 2.16 4.67 -10.14
C GLU A 32 1.19 5.85 -10.33
N ASP A 33 -0.10 5.64 -10.10
CA ASP A 33 -1.12 6.71 -10.20
C ASP A 33 -0.86 7.83 -9.18
N LEU A 34 -0.40 7.49 -7.98
CA LEU A 34 -0.01 8.42 -6.93
C LEU A 34 1.28 9.18 -7.30
N ASP A 35 2.36 8.44 -7.59
CA ASP A 35 3.69 9.01 -7.89
C ASP A 35 3.67 9.90 -9.14
N SER A 36 2.87 9.56 -10.15
CA SER A 36 2.76 10.37 -11.38
C SER A 36 2.07 11.72 -11.17
N LYS A 37 1.35 11.91 -10.07
CA LYS A 37 0.49 13.08 -9.83
C LYS A 37 0.89 13.92 -8.64
N LEU A 38 1.64 13.34 -7.71
CA LEU A 38 2.08 13.98 -6.49
C LEU A 38 3.55 13.68 -6.23
N MET A 39 4.36 14.73 -6.29
CA MET A 39 5.75 14.73 -5.90
C MET A 39 5.96 15.87 -4.90
N LEU A 40 6.80 15.62 -3.90
CA LEU A 40 7.21 16.63 -2.93
C LEU A 40 8.05 17.72 -3.62
N THR A 41 8.25 18.85 -2.93
CA THR A 41 9.04 19.98 -3.45
C THR A 41 10.50 19.60 -3.74
N ASN A 42 11.03 18.60 -3.04
CA ASN A 42 12.36 18.03 -3.25
C ASN A 42 12.39 16.97 -4.38
N ARG A 43 11.29 16.78 -5.13
CA ARG A 43 11.13 15.77 -6.19
C ARG A 43 11.20 14.32 -5.70
N GLU A 44 10.89 14.06 -4.44
CA GLU A 44 10.69 12.71 -3.92
C GLU A 44 9.20 12.35 -3.92
N SER A 45 8.90 11.05 -4.04
CA SER A 45 7.55 10.54 -3.76
C SER A 45 7.21 10.72 -2.29
N ILE A 46 5.91 10.86 -1.98
CA ILE A 46 5.45 10.91 -0.59
C ILE A 46 5.64 9.57 0.12
N ALA A 47 5.80 9.61 1.44
CA ALA A 47 5.87 8.40 2.26
C ALA A 47 4.59 7.58 2.11
N THR A 48 4.72 6.35 1.63
CA THR A 48 3.58 5.47 1.36
C THR A 48 3.73 4.16 2.12
N VAL A 49 2.71 3.78 2.88
CA VAL A 49 2.65 2.52 3.64
C VAL A 49 1.63 1.59 3.00
N LEU A 50 1.98 0.31 2.86
CA LEU A 50 1.08 -0.72 2.35
C LEU A 50 0.31 -1.39 3.49
N LEU A 51 -1.02 -1.46 3.41
CA LEU A 51 -1.85 -2.13 4.41
C LEU A 51 -2.50 -3.39 3.83
N ALA A 52 -2.19 -4.53 4.45
CA ALA A 52 -2.79 -5.83 4.18
C ALA A 52 -4.03 -5.98 5.08
N ASN A 53 -5.17 -5.44 4.64
CA ASN A 53 -6.38 -5.33 5.45
C ASN A 53 -7.22 -6.62 5.42
N LYS A 54 -8.04 -6.79 6.47
CA LYS A 54 -8.90 -7.95 6.75
C LYS A 54 -8.15 -9.22 7.17
N CYS A 55 -6.99 -9.07 7.82
CA CYS A 55 -6.18 -10.19 8.31
C CYS A 55 -6.93 -11.14 9.28
N ASP A 56 -8.07 -10.70 9.83
CA ASP A 56 -8.96 -11.52 10.66
C ASP A 56 -9.69 -12.64 9.89
N HIS A 57 -9.78 -12.57 8.56
CA HIS A 57 -10.47 -13.58 7.74
C HIS A 57 -9.61 -14.80 7.39
N GLY A 58 -8.37 -14.87 7.92
CA GLY A 58 -7.44 -15.97 7.71
C GLY A 58 -6.12 -15.48 7.12
N ARG A 59 -5.01 -16.11 7.55
CA ARG A 59 -3.66 -15.78 7.12
C ARG A 59 -3.37 -16.45 5.77
N GLU A 60 -3.87 -15.88 4.67
CA GLU A 60 -3.54 -16.38 3.35
C GLU A 60 -2.04 -16.27 3.06
N VAL A 61 -1.57 -17.15 2.17
CA VAL A 61 -0.16 -17.40 1.80
C VAL A 61 0.65 -16.14 1.46
N LEU A 62 -0.02 -15.06 1.04
CA LEU A 62 0.61 -13.80 0.63
C LEU A 62 1.31 -13.06 1.78
N THR A 63 0.71 -12.97 2.97
CA THR A 63 1.35 -12.29 4.14
C THR A 63 2.20 -13.23 5.00
N ASN A 64 2.04 -14.54 4.86
CA ASN A 64 2.86 -15.54 5.55
C ASN A 64 4.35 -15.50 5.18
N ASN A 65 4.72 -14.77 4.12
CA ASN A 65 6.10 -14.60 3.71
C ASN A 65 6.53 -13.14 3.82
N GLY A 66 6.67 -12.66 5.07
CA GLY A 66 7.02 -11.26 5.36
C GLY A 66 8.28 -10.79 4.63
N VAL A 67 9.27 -11.67 4.39
CA VAL A 67 10.47 -11.38 3.60
C VAL A 67 10.14 -10.96 2.16
N LYS A 68 9.16 -11.63 1.52
CA LYS A 68 8.71 -11.25 0.18
C LYS A 68 7.98 -9.91 0.18
N MET A 69 7.21 -9.63 1.24
CA MET A 69 6.48 -8.37 1.35
C MET A 69 7.43 -7.20 1.63
N ASP A 70 8.45 -7.40 2.45
CA ASP A 70 9.52 -6.42 2.67
C ASP A 70 10.27 -6.12 1.36
N GLN A 71 10.58 -7.15 0.56
CA GLN A 71 11.21 -6.97 -0.73
C GLN A 71 10.27 -6.22 -1.71
N PHE A 72 8.99 -6.61 -1.77
CA PHE A 72 7.99 -5.92 -2.58
C PHE A 72 7.88 -4.43 -2.20
N CYS A 73 7.89 -4.11 -0.91
CA CYS A 73 7.86 -2.73 -0.44
C CYS A 73 9.08 -1.94 -0.90
N LYS A 74 10.28 -2.51 -0.77
CA LYS A 74 11.53 -1.90 -1.23
C LYS A 74 11.51 -1.64 -2.74
N ASP A 75 11.10 -2.64 -3.52
CA ASP A 75 11.11 -2.57 -4.99
C ASP A 75 10.09 -1.56 -5.54
N ASN A 76 9.01 -1.29 -4.80
CA ASN A 76 7.91 -0.42 -5.23
C ASN A 76 7.84 0.92 -4.47
N GLY A 77 8.86 1.25 -3.68
CA GLY A 77 8.96 2.55 -2.99
C GLY A 77 7.94 2.75 -1.87
N PHE A 78 7.60 1.69 -1.13
CA PHE A 78 6.87 1.76 0.12
C PHE A 78 7.83 1.84 1.30
N VAL A 79 7.49 2.63 2.32
CA VAL A 79 8.32 2.75 3.54
C VAL A 79 8.17 1.55 4.48
N GLY A 80 7.12 0.73 4.28
CA GLY A 80 6.84 -0.46 5.05
C GLY A 80 5.41 -0.96 4.81
N TRP A 81 5.06 -2.04 5.49
CA TRP A 81 3.73 -2.64 5.42
C TRP A 81 3.25 -3.17 6.77
N PHE A 82 1.94 -3.29 6.91
CA PHE A 82 1.30 -3.83 8.12
C PHE A 82 0.09 -4.69 7.77
N GLU A 83 -0.11 -5.79 8.51
CA GLU A 83 -1.39 -6.49 8.56
C GLU A 83 -2.36 -5.65 9.38
N THR A 84 -3.57 -5.43 8.87
CA THR A 84 -4.61 -4.67 9.59
C THR A 84 -5.95 -5.37 9.54
N SER A 85 -6.77 -5.12 10.55
CA SER A 85 -8.19 -5.43 10.54
C SER A 85 -8.97 -4.28 11.16
N ALA A 86 -9.64 -3.53 10.29
CA ALA A 86 -10.63 -2.54 10.72
C ALA A 86 -11.78 -3.16 11.54
N LYS A 87 -12.01 -4.49 11.43
CA LYS A 87 -13.11 -5.18 12.12
C LYS A 87 -12.78 -5.45 13.59
N VAL A 88 -11.55 -5.86 13.89
CA VAL A 88 -11.13 -6.25 15.25
C VAL A 88 -10.15 -5.27 15.91
N GLY A 89 -9.75 -4.21 15.21
CA GLY A 89 -8.87 -3.18 15.76
C GLY A 89 -7.42 -3.63 15.84
N THR A 90 -6.92 -4.25 14.77
CA THR A 90 -5.51 -4.63 14.61
C THR A 90 -4.86 -3.84 13.48
#